data_AF-A0A971YB18-F1
#
_entry.id   AF-A0A971YB18-F1
#
_cell.length_a   1.000
_cell.length_b   1.000
_cell.length_c   1.000
_cell.angle_alpha   90.00
_cell.angle_beta   90.00
_cell.angle_gamma   90.00
#
_symmetry.space_group_name_H-M   'P 1'
#
loop_
_entity.id
_entity.type
_entity.pdbx_description
1 polymer ?
#
loop_
_entity_poly.entity_id
_entity_poly.type
_entity_poly.pdbx_seq_one_letter_code
_entity_poly.pdbx_strand_id
1 'polypeptide(L)' 'MQYSEKDLPVRLHDGEMLAMNDGTVVRWESNGEAKAVFVGDSFEALCELFPDQSQEVQAGGKNLMLVAFFDDVLEVKPV' A
#
# COMPACT_ATOMS: atom_id res chain seq x y z
N MET A 1 -3.02 -2.67 -12.49
CA MET A 1 -3.84 -3.89 -12.26
C MET A 1 -4.49 -3.80 -10.87
N GLN A 2 -5.51 -4.60 -10.58
CA GLN A 2 -6.16 -4.61 -9.27
C GLN A 2 -6.04 -5.99 -8.61
N TYR A 3 -5.47 -6.01 -7.42
CA TYR A 3 -5.40 -7.17 -6.53
C TYR A 3 -6.54 -7.16 -5.52
N SER A 4 -6.78 -8.31 -4.91
CA SER A 4 -7.76 -8.52 -3.86
C SER A 4 -7.09 -8.91 -2.55
N GLU A 5 -7.83 -8.82 -1.45
CA GLU A 5 -7.36 -9.23 -0.12
C GLU A 5 -6.82 -10.68 -0.08
N LYS A 6 -7.23 -11.56 -0.99
CA LYS A 6 -6.75 -12.95 -1.09
C LYS A 6 -5.34 -13.08 -1.64
N ASP A 7 -4.84 -12.03 -2.28
CA ASP A 7 -3.51 -11.99 -2.91
C ASP A 7 -2.42 -11.58 -1.92
N LEU A 8 -2.78 -11.28 -0.66
CA LEU A 8 -1.82 -10.96 0.40
C LEU A 8 -0.94 -12.19 0.73
N PRO A 9 0.40 -12.01 0.91
CA PRO A 9 1.15 -10.78 0.70
C PRO A 9 1.35 -10.46 -0.78
N VAL A 10 1.24 -9.18 -1.13
CA VAL A 10 1.32 -8.71 -2.52
C VAL A 10 2.35 -7.60 -2.68
N ARG A 11 2.95 -7.51 -3.87
CA ARG A 11 3.84 -6.41 -4.27
C ARG A 11 3.10 -5.56 -5.29
N LEU A 12 2.77 -4.34 -4.89
CA LEU A 12 2.10 -3.37 -5.75
C LEU A 12 3.15 -2.55 -6.49
N HIS A 13 3.07 -2.53 -7.81
CA HIS A 13 3.78 -1.57 -8.66
C HIS A 13 2.98 -0.27 -8.83
N ASP A 14 3.61 0.75 -9.43
CA ASP A 14 2.95 2.01 -9.72
C ASP A 14 1.70 1.81 -10.60
N GLY A 15 0.60 2.47 -10.25
CA GLY A 15 -0.71 2.29 -10.88
C GLY A 15 -1.43 0.98 -10.52
N GLU A 16 -0.87 0.17 -9.63
CA GLU A 16 -1.54 -1.02 -9.07
C GLU A 16 -2.18 -0.72 -7.71
N MET A 17 -3.22 -1.47 -7.38
CA MET A 17 -3.96 -1.28 -6.15
C MET A 17 -4.42 -2.61 -5.56
N LEU A 18 -4.54 -2.65 -4.24
CA LEU A 18 -5.14 -3.74 -3.48
C LEU A 18 -6.52 -3.32 -2.98
N ALA A 19 -7.57 -4.03 -3.38
CA ALA A 19 -8.91 -3.86 -2.85
C ALA A 19 -9.17 -4.84 -1.70
N MET A 20 -9.52 -4.28 -0.53
CA MET A 20 -9.94 -5.02 0.66
C MET A 20 -11.41 -5.43 0.56
N ASN A 21 -11.83 -6.43 1.32
CA ASN A 21 -13.21 -6.94 1.28
C ASN A 21 -14.27 -5.92 1.72
N ASP A 22 -13.89 -4.90 2.51
CA ASP A 22 -14.79 -3.81 2.93
C ASP A 22 -14.86 -2.65 1.93
N GLY A 23 -14.16 -2.75 0.79
CA GLY A 23 -14.06 -1.70 -0.22
C GLY A 23 -12.91 -0.72 -0.02
N THR A 24 -12.17 -0.80 1.08
CA THR A 24 -10.94 0.00 1.29
C THR A 24 -9.91 -0.36 0.21
N VAL A 25 -9.27 0.65 -0.37
CA VAL A 25 -8.22 0.46 -1.38
C VAL A 25 -6.87 0.88 -0.81
N VAL A 26 -5.84 0.05 -0.98
CA VAL A 26 -4.44 0.42 -0.73
C VAL A 26 -3.74 0.62 -2.06
N ARG A 27 -3.17 1.79 -2.28
CA ARG A 27 -2.40 2.15 -3.48
C ARG A 27 -1.25 3.08 -3.10
N TRP A 28 -0.31 3.26 -3.99
CA TRP A 28 0.74 4.25 -3.82
C TRP A 28 0.99 5.01 -5.12
N GLU A 29 1.54 6.21 -4.98
CA GLU A 29 2.02 7.04 -6.09
C GLU A 29 3.47 7.44 -5.81
N SER A 30 4.27 7.56 -6.87
CA SER A 30 5.64 8.04 -6.74
C SER A 30 5.66 9.51 -6.36
N ASN A 31 6.41 9.86 -5.31
CA ASN A 31 6.72 11.24 -4.93
C ASN A 31 8.23 11.40 -4.76
N GLY A 32 8.93 11.63 -5.87
CA GLY A 32 10.39 11.65 -5.90
C GLY A 32 10.96 10.27 -5.60
N GLU A 33 11.68 10.12 -4.49
CA GLU A 33 12.21 8.82 -4.02
C GLU A 33 11.27 8.11 -3.04
N ALA A 34 10.24 8.81 -2.55
CA ALA A 34 9.28 8.26 -1.60
C ALA A 34 8.07 7.66 -2.32
N LYS A 35 7.41 6.70 -1.65
CA LYS A 35 6.10 6.18 -2.03
C LYS A 35 5.05 6.85 -1.16
N ALA A 36 4.23 7.70 -1.75
CA ALA A 36 3.08 8.30 -1.11
C ALA A 36 1.96 7.25 -1.08
N VAL A 37 1.62 6.74 0.10
CA VAL A 37 0.65 5.65 0.26
C VAL A 37 -0.72 6.20 0.59
N PHE A 38 -1.74 5.71 -0.11
CA PHE A 38 -3.13 6.06 0.09
C PHE A 38 -3.91 4.82 0.55
N VAL A 39 -4.77 5.02 1.55
CA VAL A 39 -5.66 3.99 2.10
C VAL A 39 -7.09 4.53 2.10
N GLY A 40 -8.01 3.78 1.50
CA GLY A 40 -9.41 4.19 1.35
C GLY A 40 -9.64 5.11 0.13
N ASP A 41 -10.54 6.07 0.29
CA ASP A 41 -10.96 7.05 -0.73
C ASP A 41 -10.35 8.45 -0.51
N SER A 42 -9.35 8.55 0.37
CA SER A 42 -8.65 9.81 0.66
C SER A 42 -7.91 10.36 -0.55
N PHE A 43 -8.00 11.68 -0.74
CA PHE A 43 -7.17 12.44 -1.70
C PHE A 43 -5.80 12.80 -1.14
N GLU A 44 -5.60 12.66 0.17
CA GLU A 44 -4.32 12.90 0.84
C GLU A 44 -3.64 11.56 1.15
N ALA A 45 -2.32 11.52 0.94
CA ALA A 45 -1.50 10.37 1.31
C ALA A 45 -1.53 10.20 2.84
N LEU A 46 -1.73 8.96 3.28
CA LEU A 46 -1.69 8.59 4.69
C LEU A 46 -0.27 8.74 5.25
N CYS A 47 0.73 8.34 4.46
CA CYS A 47 2.14 8.45 4.79
C CYS A 47 3.01 8.47 3.53
N GLU A 48 4.27 8.85 3.72
CA GLU A 48 5.31 8.75 2.70
C GLU A 48 6.40 7.81 3.21
N LEU A 49 6.73 6.79 2.42
CA LEU A 49 7.74 5.80 2.77
C LEU A 49 8.92 5.88 1.82
N PHE A 50 10.09 6.14 2.39
CA PHE A 50 11.36 5.98 1.67
C PHE A 50 11.74 4.49 1.58
N PRO A 51 12.67 4.12 0.68
CA PRO A 51 13.19 2.76 0.61
C PRO A 51 13.63 2.24 1.98
N ASP A 52 13.35 0.96 2.23
CA ASP A 52 13.61 0.23 3.49
C ASP A 52 12.79 0.72 4.70
N GLN A 53 11.86 1.66 4.52
CA GLN A 53 10.90 2.04 5.56
C GLN A 53 9.66 1.14 5.52
N SER A 54 9.06 0.98 6.69
CA SER A 54 7.81 0.25 6.86
C SER A 54 6.85 0.98 7.78
N GLN A 55 5.56 0.81 7.53
CA GLN A 55 4.50 1.41 8.33
C GLN A 55 3.36 0.41 8.53
N GLU A 56 2.91 0.26 9.77
CA GLU A 56 1.69 -0.47 10.08
C GLU A 56 0.46 0.43 9.86
N VAL A 57 -0.55 -0.09 9.19
CA VAL A 57 -1.81 0.60 8.89
C VAL A 57 -3.00 -0.30 9.16
N GLN A 58 -4.15 0.31 9.44
CA GLN A 58 -5.43 -0.40 9.49
C GLN A 58 -6.19 -0.22 8.18
N ALA A 59 -6.52 -1.34 7.52
CA ALA A 59 -7.31 -1.37 6.30
C ALA A 59 -8.11 -2.68 6.25
N GLY A 60 -9.36 -2.67 5.79
CA GLY A 60 -10.13 -3.91 5.70
C GLY A 60 -10.48 -4.53 7.06
N GLY A 61 -10.46 -3.76 8.14
CA GLY A 61 -10.56 -4.28 9.52
C GLY A 61 -9.34 -5.13 9.96
N LYS A 62 -8.20 -5.02 9.27
CA LYS A 62 -6.96 -5.76 9.54
C LYS A 62 -5.78 -4.81 9.76
N ASN A 63 -4.80 -5.25 10.52
CA ASN A 63 -3.49 -4.60 10.59
C ASN A 63 -2.62 -5.15 9.45
N LEU A 64 -2.09 -4.24 8.62
CA LEU A 64 -1.20 -4.55 7.51
C LEU A 64 0.13 -3.83 7.71
N MET A 65 1.22 -4.49 7.34
CA MET A 65 2.54 -3.89 7.21
C MET A 65 2.79 -3.50 5.75
N LEU A 66 3.10 -2.22 5.56
CA LEU A 66 3.57 -1.67 4.30
C LEU A 66 5.09 -1.63 4.33
N VAL A 67 5.76 -2.09 3.27
CA VAL A 67 7.23 -2.02 3.15
C VAL A 67 7.60 -1.43 1.80
N ALA A 68 8.27 -0.29 1.80
CA ALA A 68 8.75 0.36 0.59
C ALA A 68 10.12 -0.19 0.19
N PHE A 69 10.25 -0.58 -1.07
CA PHE A 69 11.53 -0.98 -1.66
C PHE A 69 12.12 0.16 -2.49
N PHE A 70 13.42 0.05 -2.79
CA PHE A 70 14.12 0.96 -3.70
C PHE A 70 13.52 0.91 -5.11
N ASP A 71 13.12 -0.29 -5.55
CA ASP A 71 12.37 -0.46 -6.79
C ASP A 71 10.97 0.19 -6.68
N ASP A 72 10.27 0.34 -7.80
CA ASP A 72 8.88 0.79 -7.87
C ASP A 72 7.92 -0.29 -7.35
N VAL A 73 8.07 -0.64 -6.07
CA VAL A 73 7.36 -1.70 -5.37
C VAL A 73 7.04 -1.31 -3.93
N LEU A 74 5.76 -1.43 -3.57
CA LEU A 74 5.30 -1.46 -2.19
C LEU A 74 4.82 -2.89 -1.86
N GLU A 75 5.45 -3.53 -0.88
CA GLU A 75 4.92 -4.80 -0.36
C GLU A 75 3.85 -4.53 0.70
N VAL A 76 2.73 -5.21 0.60
CA VAL A 76 1.64 -5.20 1.57
C VAL A 76 1.48 -6.60 2.12
N LYS A 77 1.59 -6.76 3.45
CA LYS A 77 1.45 -8.06 4.12
C LYS A 77 0.67 -7.96 5.44
N PRO A 78 0.00 -9.02 5.89
CA PRO A 78 -0.56 -9.08 7.23
C PRO A 78 0.53 -8.93 8.30
N VAL A 79 0.18 -8.34 9.44
CA VAL A 79 0.98 -8.36 10.67
C VAL A 79 0.82 -9.68 11.40
#